data_AF-A0A536FI49-F1
#
_entry.id   AF-A0A536FI49-F1
#
_cell.length_a   1.000
_cell.length_b   1.000
_cell.length_c   1.000
_cell.angle_alpha   90.00
_cell.angle_beta   90.00
_cell.angle_gamma   90.00
#
_symmetry.space_group_name_H-M   'P 1'
#
loop_
_entity.id
_entity.type
_entity.pdbx_description
1 polymer ?
#
loop_
_entity_poly.entity_id
_entity_poly.type
_entity_poly.pdbx_seq_one_letter_code
_entity_poly.pdbx_strand_id
1 'polypeptide(L)'
;MWFVLAAVVFTTGCSATGMGSMPYFLDPTTKTSFGFVFDGTTQTFSGSYHDKARDVDLKGTGVLKAQPPPVGVKSKGGCVGGDMVPYQSQNPNNPGEGFLILVLCDADGSGGPSGDDFMAIQVLDGPYAGYLNSGTPSGNITVTGGG
;
A
#
# COMPACT_ATOMS: atom_id res chain seq x y z
N MET A 1 29.04 -3.45 41.73
CA MET A 1 27.90 -2.70 41.17
C MET A 1 27.76 -3.11 39.72
N TRP A 2 26.75 -3.91 39.38
CA TRP A 2 26.54 -4.41 38.01
C TRP A 2 25.86 -3.32 37.19
N PHE A 3 26.49 -2.87 36.11
CA PHE A 3 25.86 -1.99 35.13
C PHE A 3 24.91 -2.84 34.27
N VAL A 4 23.61 -2.67 34.48
CA VAL A 4 22.61 -3.14 33.52
C VAL A 4 22.68 -2.20 32.32
N LEU A 5 23.32 -2.65 31.24
CA LEU A 5 23.19 -2.01 29.93
C LEU A 5 21.72 -2.20 29.52
N ALA A 6 20.90 -1.16 29.70
CA ALA A 6 19.60 -1.11 29.07
C ALA A 6 19.83 -1.07 27.56
N ALA A 7 19.59 -2.20 26.88
CA ALA A 7 19.57 -2.25 25.43
C ALA A 7 18.42 -1.36 24.96
N VAL A 8 18.74 -0.14 24.54
CA VAL A 8 17.83 0.72 23.80
C VAL A 8 17.66 0.06 22.43
N VAL A 9 16.62 -0.75 22.30
CA VAL A 9 16.17 -1.24 20.99
C VAL A 9 15.62 -0.02 20.26
N PHE A 10 16.40 0.52 19.33
CA PHE A 10 15.88 1.46 18.34
C PHE A 10 14.88 0.70 17.49
N THR A 11 13.59 0.84 17.78
CA THR A 11 12.53 0.44 16.86
C THR A 11 12.62 1.36 15.66
N THR A 12 13.43 1.02 14.66
CA THR A 12 13.41 1.73 13.39
C THR A 12 12.01 1.55 12.81
N GLY A 13 11.23 2.63 12.76
CA GLY A 13 9.87 2.60 12.24
C GLY A 13 9.87 2.10 10.79
N CYS A 14 9.00 1.13 10.50
CA CYS A 14 8.92 0.51 9.17
C CYS A 14 8.41 1.53 8.14
N SER A 15 9.24 2.13 7.28
CA SER A 15 8.77 3.13 6.30
C SER A 15 8.56 2.49 4.95
N ALA A 16 7.51 2.89 4.22
CA ALA A 16 7.26 2.38 2.88
C ALA A 16 7.00 3.48 1.86
N THR A 17 7.51 3.31 0.65
CA THR A 17 7.23 4.22 -0.48
C THR A 17 7.04 3.40 -1.73
N GLY A 18 6.18 3.86 -2.62
CA GLY A 18 6.04 3.19 -3.90
C GLY A 18 5.37 4.04 -4.94
N MET A 19 5.71 3.77 -6.19
CA MET A 19 5.08 4.37 -7.35
C MET A 19 5.12 3.37 -8.49
N GLY A 20 4.04 3.31 -9.27
CA GLY A 20 4.01 2.40 -10.39
C GLY A 20 2.68 2.33 -11.08
N SER A 21 2.56 1.29 -11.89
CA SER A 21 1.32 0.89 -12.54
C SER A 21 1.02 -0.57 -12.28
N MET A 22 -0.24 -0.95 -12.29
CA MET A 22 -0.64 -2.35 -12.15
C MET A 22 -1.76 -2.66 -13.14
N PRO A 23 -1.70 -3.77 -13.90
CA PRO A 23 -2.81 -4.21 -14.72
C PRO A 23 -4.07 -4.36 -13.86
N TYR A 24 -5.25 -4.15 -14.45
CA TYR A 24 -6.48 -4.52 -13.76
C TYR A 24 -6.69 -6.03 -13.82
N PHE A 25 -7.02 -6.64 -12.69
CA PHE A 25 -7.05 -8.10 -12.59
C PHE A 25 -8.08 -8.79 -13.51
N LEU A 26 -9.22 -8.15 -13.81
CA LEU A 26 -10.21 -8.70 -14.77
C LEU A 26 -9.96 -8.27 -16.22
N ASP A 27 -9.08 -7.31 -16.45
CA ASP A 27 -8.76 -6.79 -17.78
C ASP A 27 -7.33 -6.26 -17.81
N PRO A 28 -6.35 -7.14 -18.09
CA PRO A 28 -4.94 -6.81 -18.06
C PRO A 28 -4.50 -5.85 -19.18
N THR A 29 -5.40 -5.53 -20.13
CA THR A 29 -5.12 -4.53 -21.17
C THR A 29 -5.22 -3.10 -20.64
N THR A 30 -5.95 -2.91 -19.54
CA THR A 30 -6.04 -1.63 -18.82
C THR A 30 -5.07 -1.60 -17.66
N LYS A 31 -4.53 -0.40 -17.38
CA LYS A 31 -3.58 -0.19 -16.29
C LYS A 31 -4.09 0.86 -15.34
N THR A 32 -3.78 0.62 -14.08
CA THR A 32 -3.94 1.57 -12.99
C THR A 32 -2.59 2.20 -12.69
N SER A 33 -2.57 3.37 -12.07
CA SER A 33 -1.35 4.01 -11.59
C SER A 33 -1.51 4.38 -10.12
N PHE A 34 -0.44 4.27 -9.35
CA PHE A 34 -0.45 4.59 -7.94
C PHE A 34 0.84 5.29 -7.51
N GLY A 35 0.76 5.99 -6.38
CA GLY A 35 1.90 6.53 -5.66
C GLY A 35 1.57 6.67 -4.18
N PHE A 36 2.51 6.34 -3.29
CA PHE A 36 2.29 6.47 -1.86
C PHE A 36 3.57 6.68 -1.07
N VAL A 37 3.38 7.21 0.14
CA VAL A 37 4.36 7.31 1.20
C VAL A 37 3.72 6.80 2.49
N PHE A 38 4.48 6.04 3.26
CA PHE A 38 4.17 5.54 4.58
C PHE A 38 5.35 5.82 5.50
N ASP A 39 5.12 6.59 6.56
CA ASP A 39 6.09 6.82 7.62
C ASP A 39 5.84 5.81 8.74
N GLY A 40 6.79 4.90 8.94
CA GLY A 40 6.71 3.87 9.97
C GLY A 40 6.80 4.34 11.40
N THR A 41 7.30 5.55 11.61
CA THR A 41 7.44 6.15 12.94
C THR A 41 6.08 6.61 13.44
N THR A 42 5.33 7.28 12.58
CA THR A 42 3.99 7.79 12.88
C THR A 42 2.88 6.81 12.44
N GLN A 43 3.26 5.74 11.73
CA GLN A 43 2.36 4.84 11.02
C GLN A 43 1.43 5.56 10.04
N THR A 44 1.82 6.73 9.53
CA THR A 44 0.96 7.54 8.66
C THR A 44 1.19 7.20 7.21
N PHE A 45 0.09 7.06 6.47
CA PHE A 45 0.04 6.80 5.04
C PHE A 45 -0.59 7.99 4.31
N SER A 46 -0.06 8.28 3.13
CA SER A 46 -0.66 9.15 2.13
C SER A 46 -0.37 8.60 0.75
N GLY A 47 -1.39 8.52 -0.11
CA GLY A 47 -1.20 8.02 -1.47
C GLY A 47 -2.33 8.39 -2.43
N SER A 48 -2.13 8.07 -3.70
CA SER A 48 -3.13 8.19 -4.74
C SER A 48 -3.19 6.92 -5.59
N TYR A 49 -4.36 6.69 -6.19
CA TYR A 49 -4.64 5.56 -7.04
C TYR A 49 -5.58 5.99 -8.16
N HIS A 50 -5.24 5.65 -9.40
CA HIS A 50 -6.00 6.05 -10.58
C HIS A 50 -6.23 4.84 -11.48
N ASP A 51 -7.49 4.53 -11.77
CA ASP A 51 -7.91 3.59 -12.81
C ASP A 51 -8.86 4.31 -13.78
N LYS A 52 -8.28 4.85 -14.84
CA LYS A 52 -9.01 5.63 -15.85
C LYS A 52 -10.04 4.80 -16.60
N ALA A 53 -9.84 3.50 -16.75
CA ALA A 53 -10.78 2.66 -17.50
C ALA A 53 -12.08 2.42 -16.73
N ARG A 54 -12.08 2.66 -15.41
CA ARG A 54 -13.21 2.46 -14.50
C ARG A 54 -13.63 3.75 -13.79
N ASP A 55 -13.11 4.89 -14.21
CA ASP A 55 -13.36 6.21 -13.62
C ASP A 55 -13.08 6.31 -12.10
N VAL A 56 -12.17 5.47 -11.61
CA VAL A 56 -11.75 5.44 -10.20
C VAL A 56 -10.54 6.36 -10.02
N ASP A 57 -10.70 7.34 -9.13
CA ASP A 57 -9.63 8.29 -8.80
C ASP A 57 -9.65 8.55 -7.30
N LEU A 58 -8.64 8.07 -6.59
CA LEU A 58 -8.59 8.04 -5.13
C LEU A 58 -7.39 8.84 -4.63
N LYS A 59 -7.62 9.59 -3.56
CA LYS A 59 -6.58 10.08 -2.67
C LYS A 59 -6.80 9.51 -1.28
N GLY A 60 -5.89 8.66 -0.83
CA GLY A 60 -5.95 7.99 0.47
C GLY A 60 -5.02 8.64 1.49
N THR A 61 -5.47 8.72 2.74
CA THR A 61 -4.61 9.02 3.89
C THR A 61 -4.99 8.07 5.02
N GLY A 62 -4.17 7.92 6.07
CA GLY A 62 -4.58 7.16 7.24
C GLY A 62 -3.43 6.44 7.91
N VAL A 63 -3.74 5.31 8.53
CA VAL A 63 -2.77 4.49 9.24
C VAL A 63 -2.64 3.13 8.56
N LEU A 64 -1.41 2.74 8.25
CA LEU A 64 -1.08 1.36 7.86
C LEU A 64 -0.21 0.74 8.95
N LYS A 65 -0.23 -0.59 9.05
CA LYS A 65 0.58 -1.33 10.00
C LYS A 65 1.33 -2.43 9.29
N ALA A 66 2.50 -2.75 9.81
CA ALA A 66 3.21 -3.96 9.41
C ALA A 66 2.30 -5.17 9.65
N GLN A 67 2.26 -6.08 8.69
CA GLN A 67 1.47 -7.30 8.75
C GLN A 67 2.18 -8.45 8.04
N PRO A 68 1.82 -9.71 8.34
CA PRO A 68 2.29 -10.85 7.57
C PRO A 68 1.87 -10.74 6.09
N PRO A 69 2.66 -11.31 5.15
CA PRO A 69 2.23 -11.39 3.76
C PRO A 69 0.96 -12.22 3.62
N PRO A 70 0.05 -11.85 2.69
CA PRO A 70 -1.08 -12.69 2.32
C PRO A 70 -0.63 -14.08 1.85
N VAL A 71 -1.52 -15.08 1.99
CA VAL A 71 -1.23 -16.45 1.54
C VAL A 71 -0.85 -16.44 0.05
N GLY A 72 0.30 -17.05 -0.27
CA GLY A 72 0.82 -17.13 -1.64
C GLY A 72 1.63 -15.91 -2.09
N VAL A 73 1.69 -14.84 -1.30
CA VAL A 73 2.55 -13.68 -1.56
C VAL A 73 3.90 -13.90 -0.89
N LYS A 74 4.98 -13.79 -1.67
CA LYS A 74 6.33 -13.76 -1.13
C LYS A 74 6.68 -12.33 -0.75
N SER A 75 7.22 -12.13 0.44
CA SER A 75 7.72 -10.83 0.86
C SER A 75 8.94 -11.00 1.73
N LYS A 76 10.07 -10.43 1.28
CA LYS A 76 11.30 -10.35 2.05
C LYS A 76 11.46 -8.99 2.75
N GLY A 77 10.97 -7.90 2.13
CA GLY A 77 11.00 -6.56 2.73
C GLY A 77 9.91 -6.33 3.78
N GLY A 78 8.87 -7.16 3.76
CA GLY A 78 7.71 -7.07 4.62
C GLY A 78 6.49 -6.48 3.91
N CYS A 79 5.35 -6.55 4.58
CA CYS A 79 4.10 -6.00 4.10
C CYS A 79 3.53 -4.99 5.09
N VAL A 80 2.82 -4.01 4.55
CA VAL A 80 2.01 -3.06 5.32
C VAL A 80 0.57 -3.07 4.81
N GLY A 81 -0.38 -2.74 5.68
CA GLY A 81 -1.77 -2.56 5.25
C GLY A 81 -2.72 -2.14 6.35
N GLY A 82 -4.01 -2.06 5.99
CA GLY A 82 -5.09 -1.67 6.87
C GLY A 82 -6.45 -1.93 6.25
N ASP A 83 -7.47 -2.14 7.10
CA ASP A 83 -8.79 -2.63 6.69
C ASP A 83 -9.87 -1.52 6.60
N MET A 84 -9.55 -0.30 7.03
CA MET A 84 -10.44 0.87 6.99
C MET A 84 -9.63 2.13 6.71
N VAL A 85 -8.83 2.11 5.66
CA VAL A 85 -8.01 3.27 5.26
C VAL A 85 -8.92 4.29 4.58
N PRO A 86 -9.04 5.53 5.08
CA PRO A 86 -9.91 6.51 4.45
C PRO A 86 -9.38 6.98 3.10
N TYR A 87 -10.30 7.24 2.17
CA TYR A 87 -10.03 7.87 0.89
C TYR A 87 -11.03 8.96 0.57
N GLN A 88 -10.61 9.88 -0.30
CA GLN A 88 -11.46 10.86 -0.94
C GLN A 88 -11.37 10.67 -2.46
N SER A 89 -12.53 10.62 -3.11
CA SER A 89 -12.62 10.63 -4.57
C SER A 89 -12.08 11.95 -5.11
N GLN A 90 -11.20 11.87 -6.11
CA GLN A 90 -10.74 13.05 -6.86
C GLN A 90 -11.50 13.21 -8.19
N ASN A 91 -12.41 12.31 -8.51
CA ASN A 91 -13.25 12.41 -9.72
C ASN A 91 -14.45 13.33 -9.45
N PRO A 92 -14.55 14.51 -10.11
CA PRO A 92 -15.65 15.44 -9.90
C PRO A 92 -17.02 14.88 -10.32
N ASN A 93 -17.06 13.85 -11.17
CA ASN A 93 -18.30 13.20 -11.60
C ASN A 93 -18.80 12.16 -10.59
N ASN A 94 -17.92 11.68 -9.71
CA ASN A 94 -18.24 10.70 -8.67
C ASN A 94 -17.68 11.18 -7.31
N PRO A 95 -18.14 12.33 -6.79
CA PRO A 95 -17.60 12.89 -5.55
C PRO A 95 -18.01 12.06 -4.34
N GLY A 96 -17.15 12.03 -3.33
CA GLY A 96 -17.43 11.35 -2.07
C GLY A 96 -16.17 10.85 -1.37
N GLU A 97 -16.39 10.25 -0.21
CA GLU A 97 -15.37 9.67 0.64
C GLU A 97 -15.79 8.25 1.01
N GLY A 98 -14.82 7.47 1.46
CA GLY A 98 -15.07 6.13 1.96
C GLY A 98 -13.82 5.49 2.53
N PHE A 99 -13.85 4.16 2.65
CA PHE A 99 -12.81 3.33 3.21
C PHE A 99 -12.39 2.26 2.21
N LEU A 100 -11.12 1.88 2.31
CA LEU A 100 -10.55 0.78 1.56
C LEU A 100 -9.77 -0.17 2.46
N ILE A 101 -9.65 -1.41 2.02
CA ILE A 101 -8.62 -2.34 2.45
C ILE A 101 -7.42 -2.15 1.51
N LEU A 102 -6.22 -1.98 2.09
CA LEU A 102 -4.97 -1.84 1.36
C LEU A 102 -3.94 -2.84 1.88
N VAL A 103 -3.25 -3.51 0.96
CA VAL A 103 -2.07 -4.31 1.24
C VAL A 103 -0.97 -3.95 0.25
N LEU A 104 0.23 -3.72 0.77
CA LEU A 104 1.43 -3.39 0.00
C LEU A 104 2.58 -4.26 0.53
N CYS A 105 3.26 -5.00 -0.35
CA CYS A 105 4.36 -5.88 0.02
C CYS A 105 5.58 -5.62 -0.86
N ASP A 106 6.73 -5.48 -0.22
CA ASP A 106 8.04 -5.45 -0.85
C ASP A 106 8.56 -6.89 -0.96
N ALA A 107 8.73 -7.37 -2.19
CA ALA A 107 9.12 -8.75 -2.43
C ALA A 107 10.61 -8.99 -2.19
N ASP A 108 11.48 -8.03 -2.55
CA ASP A 108 12.93 -8.23 -2.61
C ASP A 108 13.69 -7.69 -1.39
N GLY A 109 13.07 -6.77 -0.63
CA GLY A 109 13.61 -6.11 0.55
C GLY A 109 14.75 -5.13 0.25
N SER A 110 14.93 -4.76 -1.02
CA SER A 110 15.96 -3.86 -1.52
C SER A 110 15.39 -2.56 -2.09
N GLY A 111 14.06 -2.46 -2.20
CA GLY A 111 13.37 -1.26 -2.65
C GLY A 111 13.56 -0.91 -4.13
N GLY A 112 14.10 -1.85 -4.90
CA GLY A 112 14.23 -1.72 -6.35
C GLY A 112 12.87 -1.91 -7.04
N PRO A 113 12.79 -1.63 -8.36
CA PRO A 113 11.68 -2.07 -9.17
C PRO A 113 11.73 -3.60 -9.30
N SER A 114 11.24 -4.28 -8.28
CA SER A 114 11.08 -5.73 -8.27
C SER A 114 9.80 -6.05 -9.02
N GLY A 115 9.90 -6.93 -10.02
CA GLY A 115 8.73 -7.41 -10.76
C GLY A 115 7.88 -8.40 -9.97
N ASP A 116 8.09 -8.53 -8.66
CA ASP A 116 7.44 -9.51 -7.77
C ASP A 116 6.70 -8.84 -6.60
N ASP A 117 6.79 -7.50 -6.45
CA ASP A 117 6.06 -6.75 -5.43
C ASP A 117 4.55 -7.01 -5.53
N PHE A 118 3.82 -6.80 -4.43
CA PHE A 118 2.39 -7.07 -4.41
C PHE A 118 1.59 -5.88 -3.89
N MET A 119 0.50 -5.59 -4.58
CA MET A 119 -0.51 -4.63 -4.15
C MET A 119 -1.90 -5.26 -4.23
N ALA A 120 -2.72 -5.02 -3.21
CA ALA A 120 -4.15 -5.25 -3.25
C ALA A 120 -4.91 -4.05 -2.71
N ILE A 121 -5.98 -3.67 -3.39
CA ILE A 121 -6.88 -2.60 -3.02
C ILE A 121 -8.33 -3.09 -3.16
N GLN A 122 -9.14 -2.88 -2.13
CA GLN A 122 -10.58 -3.11 -2.17
C GLN A 122 -11.31 -1.91 -1.57
N VAL A 123 -12.26 -1.34 -2.29
CA VAL A 123 -13.10 -0.25 -1.79
C VAL A 123 -14.33 -0.82 -1.10
N LEU A 124 -14.50 -0.50 0.18
CA LEU A 124 -15.57 -1.04 1.03
C LEU A 124 -16.86 -0.21 0.95
N ASP A 125 -16.75 1.10 0.85
CA ASP A 125 -17.88 2.03 0.76
C ASP A 125 -17.55 3.30 -0.06
N GLY A 126 -18.49 4.25 -0.09
CA GLY A 126 -18.37 5.47 -0.88
C GLY A 126 -18.69 5.26 -2.37
N PRO A 127 -18.33 6.21 -3.24
CA PRO A 127 -18.72 6.23 -4.64
C PRO A 127 -18.19 5.04 -5.46
N TYR A 128 -17.16 4.36 -4.98
CA TYR A 128 -16.51 3.25 -5.66
C TYR A 128 -16.68 1.91 -4.94
N ALA A 129 -17.67 1.79 -4.05
CA ALA A 129 -17.94 0.56 -3.29
C ALA A 129 -17.99 -0.68 -4.19
N GLY A 130 -17.24 -1.73 -3.81
CA GLY A 130 -17.11 -2.96 -4.60
C GLY A 130 -15.99 -2.95 -5.64
N TYR A 131 -15.30 -1.82 -5.85
CA TYR A 131 -14.07 -1.81 -6.63
C TYR A 131 -12.99 -2.67 -5.95
N LEU A 132 -12.29 -3.47 -6.74
CA LEU A 132 -11.22 -4.36 -6.33
C LEU A 132 -10.15 -4.33 -7.40
N ASN A 133 -8.89 -4.30 -7.01
CA ASN A 133 -7.78 -4.66 -7.89
C ASN A 133 -6.63 -5.26 -7.08
N SER A 134 -5.92 -6.22 -7.65
CA SER A 134 -4.77 -6.84 -7.01
C SER A 134 -3.82 -7.43 -8.03
N GLY A 135 -2.54 -7.47 -7.69
CA GLY A 135 -1.54 -8.11 -8.51
C GLY A 135 -0.16 -7.54 -8.27
N THR A 136 0.66 -7.66 -9.31
CA THR A 136 2.07 -7.30 -9.28
C THR A 136 2.30 -5.98 -10.00
N PRO A 137 2.74 -4.93 -9.30
CA PRO A 137 3.06 -3.67 -9.92
C PRO A 137 4.23 -3.74 -10.91
N SER A 138 4.16 -2.94 -11.95
CA SER A 138 5.31 -2.44 -12.69
C SER A 138 5.68 -1.07 -12.12
N GLY A 139 6.71 -1.06 -11.28
CA GLY A 139 7.10 0.06 -10.43
C GLY A 139 7.91 -0.47 -9.24
N ASN A 140 7.90 0.24 -8.12
CA ASN A 140 8.50 -0.23 -6.88
C ASN A 140 7.54 -0.10 -5.69
N ILE A 141 7.64 -1.06 -4.77
CA ILE A 141 7.17 -0.97 -3.40
C ILE A 141 8.39 -1.24 -2.52
N THR A 142 8.85 -0.21 -1.82
CA THR A 142 9.95 -0.33 -0.86
C THR A 142 9.37 -0.35 0.53
N VAL A 143 9.74 -1.33 1.35
CA VAL A 143 9.44 -1.39 2.78
C VAL A 143 10.77 -1.50 3.53
N THR A 144 11.09 -0.48 4.32
CA THR A 144 12.34 -0.41 5.12
C THR A 144 12.03 -0.64 6.58
N GLY A 145 12.80 -1.47 7.28
CA GLY A 145 12.65 -1.68 8.74
C GLY A 145 11.65 -2.77 9.16
N GLY A 146 11.20 -3.62 8.23
CA GLY A 146 10.29 -4.76 8.50
C GLY A 146 10.97 -6.12 8.69
N GLY A 147 12.28 -6.16 8.95
CA GLY A 147 13.08 -7.39 9.09
C GLY A 147 13.22 -7.91 10.51
#